data_AF-A0A7V4UFU4-F1
#
_entry.id   AF-A0A7V4UFU4-F1
#
_cell.length_a   1.000
_cell.length_b   1.000
_cell.length_c   1.000
_cell.angle_alpha   90.00
_cell.angle_beta   90.00
_cell.angle_gamma   90.00
#
_symmetry.space_group_name_H-M   'P 1'
#
loop_
_entity.id
_entity.type
_entity.pdbx_description
1 polymer ?
#
loop_
_entity_poly.entity_id
_entity_poly.type
_entity_poly.pdbx_seq_one_letter_code
_entity_poly.pdbx_strand_id
1 'polypeptide(L)' 'MATEPAKLRPAPQAPRYELSDELAAAAKQAIAGLDTRGAWVEEGRLRDADPEGKVRRVITTQTFLRNIDTLSRFLAASK' A
#
# COMPACT_ATOMS: atom_id res chain seq x y z
N MET A 1 32.07 18.77 3.06
CA MET A 1 32.52 17.67 2.18
C MET A 1 31.30 17.13 1.46
N ALA A 2 31.20 17.36 0.14
CA ALA A 2 30.12 16.79 -0.68
C ALA A 2 30.49 15.35 -1.04
N THR A 3 29.56 14.41 -0.86
CA THR A 3 29.77 12.99 -1.18
C THR A 3 29.88 12.81 -2.70
N GLU A 4 30.98 12.20 -3.18
CA GLU A 4 31.17 11.89 -4.60
C GLU A 4 30.13 10.86 -5.08
N PRO A 5 29.37 11.12 -6.16
CA PRO A 5 28.30 10.24 -6.63
C PRO A 5 28.80 8.84 -7.04
N ALA A 6 30.09 8.71 -7.40
CA ALA A 6 30.71 7.45 -7.80
C ALA A 6 30.88 6.43 -6.67
N LYS A 7 30.70 6.83 -5.40
CA LYS A 7 30.82 5.93 -4.23
C LYS A 7 29.49 5.44 -3.68
N LEU A 8 28.38 5.77 -4.35
CA LEU A 8 27.06 5.28 -3.96
C LEU A 8 26.95 3.79 -4.28
N ARG A 9 26.63 2.98 -3.27
CA ARG A 9 26.37 1.54 -3.46
C ARG A 9 25.19 1.40 -4.45
N PRO A 10 25.28 0.52 -5.47
CA PRO A 10 24.18 0.32 -6.39
C PRO A 10 22.93 -0.08 -5.61
N ALA A 11 21.79 0.49 -6.00
CA ALA A 11 20.52 0.12 -5.41
C ALA A 11 20.29 -1.38 -5.61
N PRO A 12 19.78 -2.11 -4.61
CA PRO A 12 19.42 -3.51 -4.78
C PRO A 12 18.42 -3.63 -5.94
N GLN A 13 18.59 -4.66 -6.78
CA GLN A 13 17.60 -4.95 -7.82
C GLN A 13 16.25 -5.17 -7.17
N ALA A 14 15.23 -4.53 -7.75
CA ALA A 14 13.86 -4.76 -7.31
C ALA A 14 13.54 -6.27 -7.45
N PRO A 15 12.85 -6.87 -6.45
CA PRO A 15 12.39 -8.24 -6.56
C PRO A 15 11.54 -8.40 -7.82
N ARG A 16 11.75 -9.52 -8.53
CA ARG A 16 10.91 -9.88 -9.67
C ARG A 16 9.68 -10.60 -9.14
N TYR A 17 8.51 -10.12 -9.52
CA TYR A 17 7.24 -10.72 -9.13
C TYR A 17 6.69 -11.52 -10.32
N GLU A 18 6.24 -12.75 -10.06
CA GLU A 18 5.51 -13.53 -11.05
C GLU A 18 4.01 -13.29 -10.90
N LEU A 19 3.30 -13.27 -12.03
CA LEU A 19 1.86 -13.11 -12.03
C LEU A 19 1.23 -14.44 -11.62
N SER A 20 0.85 -14.56 -10.35
CA SER A 20 0.11 -15.70 -9.83
C SER A 20 -1.39 -15.41 -9.72
N ASP A 21 -2.21 -16.46 -9.70
CA ASP A 21 -3.65 -16.35 -9.51
C ASP A 21 -4.00 -15.72 -8.16
N GLU A 22 -3.22 -16.02 -7.12
CA GLU A 22 -3.38 -15.41 -5.79
C GLU A 22 -3.07 -13.91 -5.82
N LEU A 23 -2.02 -13.49 -6.52
CA LEU A 23 -1.68 -12.07 -6.66
C LEU A 23 -2.77 -11.32 -7.43
N ALA A 24 -3.29 -11.92 -8.49
CA ALA A 24 -4.41 -11.36 -9.25
C ALA A 24 -5.70 -11.27 -8.42
N ALA A 25 -6.02 -12.30 -7.63
CA ALA A 25 -7.16 -12.30 -6.73
C ALA A 25 -7.03 -11.24 -5.62
N ALA A 26 -5.85 -11.13 -5.01
CA ALA A 26 -5.56 -10.13 -3.98
C ALA A 26 -5.65 -8.70 -4.55
N ALA A 27 -5.15 -8.46 -5.76
CA ALA A 27 -5.28 -7.16 -6.43
C ALA A 27 -6.74 -6.81 -6.73
N LYS A 28 -7.54 -7.77 -7.22
CA LYS A 28 -8.99 -7.58 -7.41
C LYS A 28 -9.71 -7.25 -6.12
N GLN A 29 -9.39 -7.95 -5.03
CA GLN A 29 -9.96 -7.66 -3.70
C GLN A 29 -9.56 -6.26 -3.20
N ALA A 30 -8.30 -5.87 -3.39
CA ALA A 30 -7.85 -4.52 -3.04
C ALA A 30 -8.63 -3.45 -3.81
N ILE A 31 -8.87 -3.62 -5.12
CA ILE A 31 -9.68 -2.68 -5.91
C ILE A 31 -11.14 -2.66 -5.44
N ALA A 32 -11.73 -3.84 -5.22
CA ALA A 32 -13.12 -3.97 -4.77
C ALA A 32 -13.38 -3.36 -3.38
N GLY A 33 -12.34 -3.26 -2.54
CA GLY A 33 -12.43 -2.65 -1.22
C GLY A 33 -12.38 -1.12 -1.20
N LEU A 34 -12.23 -0.46 -2.35
CA LEU A 34 -12.25 1.00 -2.45
C LEU A 34 -13.70 1.51 -2.36
N ASP A 35 -13.91 2.59 -1.61
CA ASP A 35 -15.16 3.34 -1.66
C ASP A 35 -15.25 4.23 -2.93
N THR A 36 -16.34 4.98 -3.07
CA THR A 36 -16.58 5.88 -4.21
C THR A 36 -15.54 6.99 -4.37
N ARG A 37 -14.75 7.27 -3.34
CA ARG A 37 -13.68 8.27 -3.36
C ARG A 37 -12.32 7.64 -3.65
N GLY A 38 -12.25 6.32 -3.80
CA GLY A 38 -10.99 5.60 -3.94
C GLY A 38 -10.25 5.44 -2.60
N ALA A 39 -10.98 5.30 -1.48
CA ALA A 39 -10.37 5.08 -0.17
C ALA A 39 -10.74 3.70 0.42
N TRP A 40 -9.74 3.03 1.02
CA TRP A 40 -9.96 1.86 1.88
C TRP A 40 -10.38 2.29 3.27
N VAL A 41 -11.68 2.46 3.46
CA VAL A 41 -12.25 2.93 4.71
C VAL A 41 -12.69 1.75 5.57
N GLU A 42 -12.20 1.71 6.80
CA GLU A 42 -12.48 0.66 7.78
C GLU A 42 -13.22 1.24 8.98
N GLU A 43 -13.97 0.40 9.69
CA GLU A 43 -14.50 0.79 11.00
C GLU A 43 -13.35 0.92 12.00
N GLY A 44 -13.33 2.03 12.73
CA GLY A 44 -12.26 2.31 13.67
C GLY A 44 -12.38 3.68 14.29
N ARG A 45 -11.44 4.03 15.16
CA ARG A 45 -11.42 5.31 15.88
C ARG A 45 -10.03 5.91 15.85
N LEU A 46 -9.95 7.24 15.78
CA LEU A 46 -8.68 7.94 15.97
C LEU A 46 -8.38 7.99 17.46
N ARG A 47 -7.20 7.52 17.87
CA ARG A 47 -6.86 7.41 19.31
C ARG A 47 -6.60 8.77 19.94
N ASP A 48 -5.74 9.55 19.30
CA ASP A 48 -5.23 10.79 19.89
C ASP A 48 -5.94 12.03 19.33
N ALA A 49 -6.43 11.97 18.08
CA ALA A 49 -7.05 13.08 17.38
C ALA A 49 -8.58 13.17 17.55
N ASP A 50 -9.20 12.21 18.23
CA ASP A 50 -10.65 12.15 18.43
C ASP A 50 -11.01 11.55 19.80
N PRO A 51 -10.71 12.27 20.90
CA PRO A 51 -10.96 11.78 22.26
C PRO A 51 -12.44 11.51 22.53
N GLU A 52 -13.36 12.16 21.81
CA GLU A 52 -14.80 11.94 21.90
C GLU A 52 -15.29 10.76 21.03
N GLY A 53 -14.42 10.17 20.20
CA GLY A 53 -14.74 9.01 19.38
C GLY A 53 -15.86 9.27 18.36
N LYS A 54 -15.93 10.46 17.79
CA LYS A 54 -16.91 10.84 16.75
C LYS A 54 -16.58 10.22 15.39
N VAL A 55 -15.31 10.05 15.07
CA VAL A 55 -14.83 9.40 13.85
C VAL A 55 -14.91 7.89 14.02
N ARG A 56 -15.82 7.27 13.27
CA ARG A 56 -16.05 5.81 13.26
C ARG A 56 -15.51 5.11 12.02
N ARG A 57 -15.02 5.88 11.05
CA ARG A 57 -14.55 5.41 9.74
C ARG A 57 -13.17 6.01 9.51
N VAL A 58 -12.16 5.15 9.41
CA VAL A 58 -10.75 5.55 9.32
C VAL A 58 -10.07 4.84 8.16
N ILE A 59 -8.97 5.42 7.69
CA ILE A 59 -8.04 4.71 6.81
C ILE A 59 -6.87 4.34 7.70
N THR A 60 -6.65 3.04 7.94
CA THR A 60 -5.48 2.61 8.69
C THR A 60 -4.26 2.60 7.76
N THR A 61 -3.12 3.12 8.25
CA THR A 61 -1.86 3.08 7.50
C THR A 61 -1.49 1.64 7.12
N GLN A 62 -1.81 0.67 7.98
CA GLN A 62 -1.57 -0.73 7.72
C GLN A 62 -2.35 -1.24 6.50
N THR A 63 -3.65 -0.96 6.42
CA THR A 63 -4.47 -1.37 5.27
C THR A 63 -4.08 -0.63 4.00
N PHE A 64 -3.79 0.67 4.11
CA PHE A 64 -3.28 1.46 3.00
C PHE A 64 -1.99 0.88 2.43
N LEU A 65 -0.97 0.66 3.27
CA LEU A 65 0.33 0.14 2.83
C LEU A 65 0.20 -1.27 2.25
N ARG A 66 -0.58 -2.15 2.90
CA ARG A 66 -0.80 -3.53 2.42
C ARG A 66 -1.40 -3.53 1.02
N ASN A 67 -2.47 -2.77 0.79
CA ASN A 67 -3.16 -2.79 -0.49
C ASN A 67 -2.32 -2.11 -1.60
N ILE A 68 -1.62 -1.01 -1.29
CA ILE A 68 -0.69 -0.36 -2.23
C ILE A 68 0.45 -1.30 -2.61
N ASP A 69 1.05 -2.02 -1.66
CA ASP A 69 2.08 -3.01 -1.93
C ASP A 69 1.56 -4.12 -2.84
N THR A 70 0.39 -4.71 -2.52
CA THR A 70 -0.25 -5.72 -3.39
C THR A 70 -0.45 -5.23 -4.82
N LEU A 71 -1.01 -4.03 -5.00
CA LEU A 71 -1.25 -3.46 -6.34
C LEU A 71 0.07 -3.16 -7.07
N SER A 72 1.07 -2.65 -6.35
CA SER A 72 2.40 -2.39 -6.92
C SER A 72 3.07 -3.67 -7.41
N ARG A 73 2.98 -4.75 -6.63
CA ARG A 73 3.49 -6.08 -7.01
C ARG A 73 2.76 -6.64 -8.23
N PHE A 74 1.44 -6.51 -8.28
CA PHE A 74 0.64 -6.93 -9.43
C PHE A 74 1.07 -6.19 -10.70
N LEU A 75 1.23 -4.86 -10.64
CA LEU A 75 1.71 -4.06 -11.78
C LEU A 75 3.14 -4.43 -12.21
N ALA A 76 4.02 -4.72 -11.26
CA ALA A 76 5.38 -5.17 -11.56
C ALA A 76 5.42 -6.55 -12.21
N ALA A 77 4.51 -7.45 -11.82
CA ALA A 77 4.37 -8.79 -12.40
C ALA A 77 3.66 -8.81 -13.77
N SER A 78 2.87 -7.77 -14.07
CA SER A 78 2.08 -7.67 -15.31
C SER A 78 2.83 -6.99 -16.47
N LYS A 79 4.13 -6.70 -16.29
CA LYS A 79 4.99 -6.04 -17.27
C LYS A 79 5.90 -7.01 -18.00
#